data_AF-A0A256W497-F1
#
_entry.id   AF-A0A256W497-F1
#
_cell.length_a   1.000
_cell.length_b   1.000
_cell.length_c   1.000
_cell.angle_alpha   90.00
_cell.angle_beta   90.00
_cell.angle_gamma   90.00
#
_symmetry.space_group_name_H-M   'P 1'
#
loop_
_entity.id
_entity.type
_entity.pdbx_description
1 polymer ?
#
loop_
_entity_poly.entity_id
_entity_poly.type
_entity_poly.pdbx_seq_one_letter_code
_entity_poly.pdbx_strand_id
1 'polypeptide(L)'
;MSFFYNFGKYLLLLKDTFKRPLNHRYFFRQVVTEIDAIGLNSLWIVSIISVFIGAVLVIQTGYQMQNPLIPAYTLGYGLRESVILEFSPTIVSLILAGKIGSSIASQIGTMRVTEQIDALDIMGVNSANFLILPKIIAGLLTFPFIVTISMMVSIAGGYLAAVMWDISTSIDFISGLNYWFVPFEIVYAILKATFFSFLITSVSAFHGYYASGGAVDVGKSSTKAVVYSSIALLLSNLIITKIILG
;
A
#
# COMPACT_ATOMS: atom_id res chain seq x y z
N MET A 1 -6.61 8.80 28.42
CA MET A 1 -6.40 7.37 28.75
C MET A 1 -6.87 6.37 27.68
N SER A 2 -7.64 6.77 26.65
CA SER A 2 -8.12 5.83 25.59
C SER A 2 -7.04 5.36 24.59
N PHE A 3 -6.07 6.22 24.24
CA PHE A 3 -5.06 5.90 23.21
C PHE A 3 -4.16 4.72 23.60
N PHE A 4 -3.51 4.78 24.77
CA PHE A 4 -2.64 3.71 25.27
C PHE A 4 -3.38 2.38 25.42
N TYR A 5 -4.66 2.43 25.81
CA TYR A 5 -5.49 1.24 25.92
C TYR A 5 -5.76 0.59 24.55
N ASN A 6 -6.14 1.39 23.54
CA ASN A 6 -6.38 0.88 22.19
C ASN A 6 -5.08 0.36 21.54
N PHE A 7 -3.96 1.04 21.78
CA PHE A 7 -2.66 0.58 21.32
C PHE A 7 -2.24 -0.75 21.98
N GLY A 8 -2.46 -0.89 23.28
CA GLY A 8 -2.24 -2.16 24.00
C GLY A 8 -3.11 -3.29 23.45
N LYS A 9 -4.40 -3.03 23.20
CA LYS A 9 -5.30 -3.99 22.54
C LYS A 9 -4.82 -4.40 21.15
N TYR A 10 -4.36 -3.44 20.36
CA TYR A 10 -3.81 -3.70 19.04
C TYR A 10 -2.59 -4.63 19.08
N LEU A 11 -1.66 -4.40 20.01
CA LEU A 11 -0.49 -5.26 20.19
C LEU A 11 -0.87 -6.68 20.63
N LEU A 12 -1.86 -6.82 21.51
CA LEU A 12 -2.37 -8.13 21.93
C LEU A 12 -3.04 -8.87 20.77
N LEU A 13 -3.88 -8.18 19.98
CA LEU A 13 -4.50 -8.76 18.79
C LEU A 13 -3.45 -9.24 17.78
N LEU A 14 -2.38 -8.46 17.56
CA LEU A 14 -1.29 -8.87 16.70
C LEU A 14 -0.58 -10.12 17.23
N LYS A 15 -0.29 -10.16 18.53
CA LYS A 15 0.31 -11.34 19.17
C LYS A 15 -0.54 -12.59 18.96
N ASP A 16 -1.86 -12.47 19.07
CA ASP A 16 -2.79 -13.57 18.84
C ASP A 16 -2.88 -13.97 17.37
N THR A 17 -2.74 -13.00 16.46
CA THR A 17 -2.74 -13.21 15.00
C THR A 17 -1.54 -14.04 14.54
N PHE A 18 -0.35 -13.81 15.10
CA PHE A 18 0.89 -14.49 14.70
C PHE A 18 1.12 -15.86 15.39
N LYS A 19 0.11 -16.40 16.09
CA LYS A 19 0.18 -17.78 16.60
C LYS A 19 0.19 -18.81 15.46
N ARG A 20 0.61 -20.05 15.74
CA ARG A 20 0.69 -21.10 14.70
C ARG A 20 -0.73 -21.47 14.21
N PRO A 21 -0.97 -21.49 12.88
CA PRO A 21 -2.27 -21.88 12.35
C PRO A 21 -2.52 -23.38 12.57
N LEU A 22 -3.72 -23.71 13.04
CA LEU A 22 -4.14 -25.09 13.33
C LEU A 22 -4.11 -25.98 12.07
N ASN A 23 -4.55 -25.44 10.92
CA ASN A 23 -4.66 -26.19 9.66
C ASN A 23 -3.99 -25.45 8.50
N HIS A 24 -2.77 -25.87 8.15
CA HIS A 24 -1.97 -25.21 7.10
C HIS A 24 -2.64 -25.25 5.72
N ARG A 25 -3.27 -26.35 5.33
CA ARG A 25 -3.91 -26.48 3.99
C ARG A 25 -5.05 -25.49 3.78
N TYR A 26 -5.89 -25.29 4.80
CA TYR A 26 -6.98 -24.33 4.74
C TYR A 26 -6.43 -22.90 4.71
N PHE A 27 -5.44 -22.63 5.56
CA PHE A 27 -4.77 -21.34 5.61
C PHE A 27 -4.20 -20.92 4.24
N PHE A 28 -3.47 -21.80 3.56
CA PHE A 28 -2.93 -21.51 2.23
C PHE A 28 -4.02 -21.23 1.20
N ARG A 29 -5.14 -21.98 1.22
CA ARG A 29 -6.27 -21.72 0.32
C ARG A 29 -6.85 -20.33 0.55
N GLN A 30 -6.99 -19.93 1.82
CA GLN A 30 -7.51 -18.61 2.18
C GLN A 30 -6.54 -17.49 1.75
N VAL A 31 -5.23 -17.67 1.93
CA VAL A 31 -4.22 -16.71 1.43
C VAL A 31 -4.36 -16.51 -0.08
N VAL A 32 -4.53 -17.58 -0.87
CA VAL A 32 -4.71 -17.48 -2.32
C VAL A 32 -5.98 -16.71 -2.68
N THR A 33 -7.09 -16.96 -1.97
CA THR A 33 -8.34 -16.20 -2.17
C THR A 33 -8.17 -14.72 -1.85
N GLU A 34 -7.45 -14.39 -0.78
CA GLU A 34 -7.16 -12.99 -0.41
C GLU A 34 -6.18 -12.33 -1.40
N ILE A 35 -5.23 -13.08 -1.98
CA ILE A 35 -4.33 -12.56 -3.02
C ILE A 35 -5.12 -12.13 -4.26
N ASP A 36 -6.10 -12.93 -4.68
CA ASP A 36 -6.98 -12.57 -5.80
C ASP A 36 -7.81 -11.31 -5.46
N ALA A 37 -8.44 -11.31 -4.28
CA ALA A 37 -9.28 -10.22 -3.83
C ALA A 37 -8.53 -8.89 -3.69
N ILE A 38 -7.29 -8.92 -3.17
CA ILE A 38 -6.44 -7.75 -2.96
C ILE A 38 -5.74 -7.33 -4.26
N GLY A 39 -5.13 -8.30 -4.94
CA GLY A 39 -4.26 -8.14 -6.10
C GLY A 39 -5.01 -7.77 -7.36
N LEU A 40 -5.72 -8.74 -7.94
CA LEU A 40 -6.32 -8.60 -9.27
C LEU A 40 -7.32 -7.45 -9.33
N ASN A 41 -8.14 -7.30 -8.30
CA ASN A 41 -9.10 -6.19 -8.25
C ASN A 41 -8.41 -4.83 -8.22
N SER A 42 -7.21 -4.70 -7.64
CA SER A 42 -6.52 -3.41 -7.46
C SER A 42 -5.61 -3.02 -8.61
N LEU A 43 -5.14 -3.97 -9.42
CA LEU A 43 -4.23 -3.70 -10.53
C LEU A 43 -4.79 -2.68 -11.52
N TRP A 44 -6.07 -2.78 -11.86
CA TRP A 44 -6.70 -1.88 -12.84
C TRP A 44 -6.66 -0.41 -12.39
N ILE A 45 -7.17 -0.14 -11.18
CA ILE A 45 -7.21 1.23 -10.63
C ILE A 45 -5.80 1.79 -10.40
N VAL A 46 -4.86 0.97 -9.94
CA VAL A 46 -3.48 1.39 -9.73
C VAL A 46 -2.80 1.72 -11.05
N SER A 47 -3.00 0.92 -12.09
CA SER A 47 -2.39 1.17 -13.41
C SER A 47 -2.84 2.50 -13.98
N ILE A 48 -4.14 2.79 -13.97
CA ILE A 48 -4.69 4.07 -14.46
C ILE A 48 -4.07 5.24 -13.70
N ILE A 49 -4.09 5.19 -12.36
CA ILE A 49 -3.60 6.30 -11.54
C ILE A 49 -2.09 6.49 -11.73
N SER A 50 -1.33 5.40 -11.87
CA SER A 50 0.12 5.42 -12.08
C SER A 50 0.50 6.17 -13.37
N VAL A 51 -0.24 5.96 -14.47
CA VAL A 51 -0.01 6.72 -15.72
C VAL A 51 -0.12 8.22 -15.48
N PHE A 52 -1.18 8.66 -14.79
CA PHE A 52 -1.40 10.07 -14.51
C PHE A 52 -0.36 10.64 -13.53
N ILE A 53 0.06 9.89 -12.52
CA ILE A 53 1.15 10.30 -11.61
C ILE A 53 2.41 10.59 -12.42
N GLY A 54 2.82 9.68 -13.29
CA GLY A 54 4.00 9.86 -14.15
C GLY A 54 3.90 11.07 -15.07
N ALA A 55 2.76 11.23 -15.74
CA ALA A 55 2.53 12.34 -16.65
C ALA A 55 2.56 13.70 -15.93
N VAL A 56 1.90 13.82 -14.78
CA VAL A 56 1.88 15.06 -13.99
C VAL A 56 3.26 15.40 -13.46
N LEU A 57 4.03 14.40 -12.99
CA LEU A 57 5.40 14.61 -12.53
C LEU A 57 6.32 15.12 -13.65
N VAL A 58 6.25 14.55 -14.85
CA VAL A 58 7.02 15.08 -16.00
C VAL A 58 6.69 16.53 -16.28
N ILE A 59 5.40 16.88 -16.34
CA ILE A 59 4.99 18.26 -16.64
C ILE A 59 5.54 19.20 -15.56
N GLN A 60 5.41 18.82 -14.29
CA GLN A 60 5.85 19.63 -13.17
C GLN A 60 7.38 19.79 -13.15
N THR A 61 8.13 18.70 -13.30
CA THR A 61 9.60 18.74 -13.33
C THR A 61 10.10 19.49 -14.56
N GLY A 62 9.50 19.26 -15.74
CA GLY A 62 9.83 20.00 -16.95
C GLY A 62 9.60 21.50 -16.81
N TYR A 63 8.51 21.92 -16.15
CA TYR A 63 8.26 23.32 -15.86
C TYR A 63 9.32 23.95 -14.93
N GLN A 64 9.81 23.20 -13.94
CA GLN A 64 10.86 23.67 -13.03
C GLN A 64 12.24 23.72 -13.69
N MET A 65 12.47 22.93 -14.75
CA MET A 65 13.77 22.75 -15.40
C MET A 65 13.96 23.66 -16.63
N GLN A 66 13.18 24.73 -16.78
CA GLN A 66 13.28 25.67 -17.92
C GLN A 66 14.60 26.46 -18.01
N ASN A 67 15.50 26.31 -17.02
CA ASN A 67 16.80 26.98 -17.05
C ASN A 67 17.74 26.28 -18.05
N PRO A 68 18.28 27.00 -19.06
CA PRO A 68 19.19 26.42 -20.07
C PRO A 68 20.48 25.81 -19.51
N LEU A 69 20.85 26.12 -18.26
CA LEU A 69 22.02 25.56 -17.59
C LEU A 69 21.81 24.12 -17.10
N ILE A 70 20.56 23.64 -17.07
CA ILE A 70 20.22 22.31 -16.57
C ILE A 70 20.28 21.30 -17.73
N PRO A 71 21.02 20.19 -17.61
CA PRO A 71 21.07 19.19 -18.66
C PRO A 71 19.70 18.56 -18.93
N ALA A 72 19.36 18.34 -20.20
CA ALA A 72 18.06 17.79 -20.62
C ALA A 72 17.77 16.40 -20.05
N TYR A 73 18.81 15.58 -19.79
CA TYR A 73 18.66 14.25 -19.18
C TYR A 73 18.16 14.29 -17.72
N THR A 74 18.26 15.45 -17.05
CA THR A 74 17.86 15.62 -15.64
C THR A 74 16.37 15.35 -15.45
N LEU A 75 15.54 15.55 -16.49
CA LEU A 75 14.10 15.30 -16.41
C LEU A 75 13.80 13.81 -16.22
N GLY A 76 14.39 12.93 -17.05
CA GLY A 76 14.20 11.49 -16.94
C GLY A 76 14.74 10.94 -15.61
N TYR A 77 15.90 11.44 -15.18
CA TYR A 77 16.49 11.11 -13.87
C TYR A 77 15.57 11.53 -12.71
N GLY A 78 15.14 12.80 -12.69
CA GLY A 78 14.29 13.35 -11.63
C GLY A 78 12.94 12.67 -11.52
N LEU A 79 12.34 12.29 -12.66
CA LEU A 79 11.12 11.50 -12.66
C LEU A 79 11.36 10.12 -12.05
N ARG A 80 12.42 9.41 -12.46
CA ARG A 80 12.73 8.07 -11.93
C ARG A 80 12.87 8.11 -10.42
N GLU A 81 13.70 9.02 -9.90
CA GLU A 81 13.93 9.19 -8.47
C GLU A 81 12.63 9.48 -7.72
N SER A 82 11.86 10.46 -8.19
CA SER A 82 10.61 10.86 -7.54
C SER A 82 9.59 9.73 -7.50
N VAL A 83 9.45 9.00 -8.60
CA VAL A 83 8.52 7.87 -8.74
C VAL A 83 8.93 6.71 -7.83
N ILE A 84 10.18 6.26 -7.90
CA ILE A 84 10.65 5.07 -7.18
C ILE A 84 10.71 5.33 -5.67
N LEU A 85 11.24 6.47 -5.24
CA LEU A 85 11.52 6.71 -3.82
C LEU A 85 10.27 7.09 -3.00
N GLU A 86 9.33 7.82 -3.61
CA GLU A 86 8.21 8.41 -2.88
C GLU A 86 6.86 8.18 -3.54
N PHE A 87 6.69 8.59 -4.80
CA PHE A 87 5.35 8.73 -5.36
C PHE A 87 4.66 7.38 -5.57
N SER A 88 5.32 6.38 -6.16
CA SER A 88 4.70 5.07 -6.36
C SER A 88 4.42 4.36 -5.03
N PRO A 89 5.40 4.14 -4.13
CA PRO A 89 5.14 3.42 -2.88
C PRO A 89 4.09 4.10 -2.00
N THR A 90 4.11 5.43 -1.90
CA THR A 90 3.26 6.18 -0.95
C THR A 90 1.85 6.39 -1.49
N ILE A 91 1.69 6.89 -2.72
CA ILE A 91 0.36 7.21 -3.26
C ILE A 91 -0.43 5.93 -3.53
N VAL A 92 0.20 4.91 -4.11
CA VAL A 92 -0.46 3.61 -4.33
C VAL A 92 -0.90 3.01 -3.02
N SER A 93 -0.05 3.03 -1.99
CA SER A 93 -0.41 2.48 -0.68
C SER A 93 -1.53 3.27 -0.01
N LEU A 94 -1.62 4.59 -0.16
CA LEU A 94 -2.75 5.39 0.32
C LEU A 94 -4.07 5.00 -0.38
N ILE A 95 -4.04 4.78 -1.69
CA ILE A 95 -5.21 4.32 -2.46
C ILE A 95 -5.63 2.91 -2.01
N LEU A 96 -4.65 2.02 -1.82
CA LEU A 96 -4.89 0.67 -1.32
C LEU A 96 -5.41 0.68 0.13
N ALA A 97 -4.95 1.61 0.98
CA ALA A 97 -5.51 1.81 2.32
C ALA A 97 -7.00 2.14 2.25
N GLY A 98 -7.40 3.01 1.31
CA GLY A 98 -8.79 3.34 1.05
C GLY A 98 -9.61 2.13 0.57
N LYS A 99 -9.14 1.42 -0.46
CA LYS A 99 -9.90 0.32 -1.08
C LYS A 99 -9.83 -0.99 -0.30
N ILE A 100 -8.61 -1.49 -0.08
CA ILE A 100 -8.35 -2.78 0.57
C ILE A 100 -8.54 -2.66 2.08
N GLY A 101 -8.05 -1.59 2.69
CA GLY A 101 -8.25 -1.37 4.12
C GLY A 101 -9.73 -1.26 4.51
N SER A 102 -10.52 -0.52 3.72
CA SER A 102 -11.99 -0.46 3.89
C SER A 102 -12.66 -1.83 3.74
N SER A 103 -12.25 -2.59 2.72
CA SER A 103 -12.80 -3.93 2.45
C SER A 103 -12.51 -4.90 3.61
N ILE A 104 -11.27 -4.95 4.09
CA ILE A 104 -10.86 -5.79 5.22
C ILE A 104 -11.64 -5.43 6.48
N ALA A 105 -11.73 -4.13 6.81
CA ALA A 105 -12.45 -3.67 7.99
C ALA A 105 -13.95 -3.98 7.91
N SER A 106 -14.55 -3.82 6.74
CA SER A 106 -15.97 -4.12 6.52
C SER A 106 -16.27 -5.63 6.61
N GLN A 107 -15.43 -6.48 6.01
CA GLN A 107 -15.59 -7.93 6.06
C GLN A 107 -15.49 -8.46 7.50
N ILE A 108 -14.42 -8.09 8.21
CA ILE A 108 -14.23 -8.53 9.60
C ILE A 108 -15.31 -7.92 10.51
N GLY A 109 -15.65 -6.65 10.30
CA GLY A 109 -16.72 -5.99 11.07
C GLY A 109 -18.08 -6.63 10.88
N THR A 110 -18.39 -7.08 9.66
CA THR A 110 -19.63 -7.83 9.38
C THR A 110 -19.63 -9.17 10.12
N MET A 111 -18.51 -9.91 10.08
CA MET A 111 -18.36 -11.17 10.83
C MET A 111 -18.47 -10.95 12.35
N ARG A 112 -18.01 -9.80 12.85
CA ARG A 112 -18.12 -9.45 14.27
C ARG A 112 -19.57 -9.16 14.66
N VAL A 113 -20.27 -8.34 13.89
CA VAL A 113 -21.67 -7.95 14.16
C VAL A 113 -22.65 -9.11 13.98
N THR A 114 -22.30 -10.08 13.12
CA THR A 114 -23.09 -11.31 12.93
C THR A 114 -22.67 -12.45 13.88
N GLU A 115 -21.89 -12.15 14.93
CA GLU A 115 -21.43 -13.09 15.97
C GLU A 115 -20.60 -14.28 15.45
N GLN A 116 -20.15 -14.25 14.19
CA GLN A 116 -19.35 -15.33 13.59
C GLN A 116 -17.96 -15.43 14.25
N ILE A 117 -17.40 -14.30 14.69
CA ILE A 117 -16.12 -14.28 15.42
C ILE A 117 -16.27 -14.96 16.79
N ASP A 118 -17.35 -14.66 17.51
CA ASP A 118 -17.61 -15.26 18.82
C ASP A 118 -17.89 -16.78 18.69
N ALA A 119 -18.57 -17.20 17.62
CA ALA A 119 -18.75 -18.61 17.31
C ALA A 119 -17.42 -19.35 17.08
N LEU A 120 -16.46 -18.73 16.36
CA LEU A 120 -15.12 -19.31 16.16
C LEU A 120 -14.37 -19.48 17.50
N ASP A 121 -14.42 -18.46 18.35
CA ASP A 121 -13.76 -18.48 19.66
C ASP A 121 -14.36 -19.56 20.58
N ILE A 122 -15.69 -19.74 20.57
CA ILE A 122 -16.39 -20.81 21.32
C ILE A 122 -16.00 -22.20 20.79
N MET A 123 -15.78 -22.35 19.49
CA MET A 123 -15.29 -23.61 18.88
C MET A 123 -13.81 -23.89 19.17
N GLY A 124 -13.12 -23.03 19.94
CA GLY A 124 -11.70 -23.18 20.27
C GLY A 124 -10.77 -22.81 19.11
N VAL A 125 -11.28 -22.16 18.07
CA VAL A 125 -10.47 -21.66 16.95
C VAL A 125 -10.05 -20.24 17.25
N ASN A 126 -8.74 -19.95 17.16
CA ASN A 126 -8.24 -18.59 17.28
C ASN A 126 -8.71 -17.75 16.09
N SER A 127 -9.77 -16.96 16.28
CA SER A 127 -10.40 -16.15 15.23
C SER A 127 -9.46 -15.08 14.66
N ALA A 128 -8.61 -14.46 15.48
CA ALA A 128 -7.62 -13.49 15.02
C ALA A 128 -6.62 -14.13 14.03
N ASN A 129 -6.08 -15.30 14.37
CA ASN A 129 -5.20 -16.04 13.46
C ASN A 129 -5.93 -16.49 12.18
N PHE A 130 -7.18 -16.96 12.30
CA PHE A 130 -7.94 -17.50 11.19
C PHE A 130 -8.42 -16.42 10.19
N LEU A 131 -8.73 -15.22 10.66
CA LEU A 131 -9.28 -14.14 9.84
C LEU A 131 -8.24 -13.12 9.40
N ILE A 132 -7.32 -12.74 10.28
CA ILE A 132 -6.41 -11.60 10.06
C ILE A 132 -5.11 -12.05 9.39
N LEU A 133 -4.52 -13.16 9.83
CA LEU A 133 -3.21 -13.60 9.33
C LEU A 133 -3.20 -13.88 7.81
N PRO A 134 -4.21 -14.55 7.20
CA PRO A 134 -4.23 -14.76 5.76
C PRO A 134 -4.25 -13.45 4.98
N LYS A 135 -4.96 -12.43 5.50
CA LYS A 135 -5.05 -11.09 4.89
C LYS A 135 -3.74 -10.34 4.98
N ILE A 136 -3.04 -10.42 6.12
CA ILE A 136 -1.69 -9.85 6.28
C ILE A 136 -0.74 -10.50 5.28
N ILE A 137 -0.71 -11.84 5.19
CA ILE A 137 0.21 -12.53 4.27
C ILE A 137 -0.13 -12.23 2.81
N ALA A 138 -1.41 -12.24 2.45
CA ALA A 138 -1.84 -11.87 1.10
C ALA A 138 -1.44 -10.44 0.75
N GLY A 139 -1.62 -9.49 1.67
CA GLY A 139 -1.16 -8.12 1.52
C GLY A 139 0.35 -8.02 1.35
N LEU A 140 1.12 -8.68 2.21
CA LEU A 140 2.59 -8.65 2.20
C LEU A 140 3.16 -9.15 0.87
N LEU A 141 2.49 -10.13 0.25
CA LEU A 141 2.86 -10.63 -1.06
C LEU A 141 2.41 -9.69 -2.18
N THR A 142 1.15 -9.25 -2.18
CA THR A 142 0.54 -8.53 -3.31
C THR A 142 0.98 -7.07 -3.45
N PHE A 143 1.14 -6.33 -2.36
CA PHE A 143 1.46 -4.90 -2.40
C PHE A 143 2.80 -4.60 -3.09
N PRO A 144 3.90 -5.32 -2.79
CA PRO A 144 5.16 -5.16 -3.51
C PRO A 144 5.02 -5.34 -5.03
N PHE A 145 4.24 -6.33 -5.48
CA PHE A 145 4.00 -6.54 -6.91
C PHE A 145 3.21 -5.37 -7.52
N ILE A 146 2.15 -4.91 -6.84
CA ILE A 146 1.33 -3.78 -7.31
C ILE A 146 2.18 -2.49 -7.40
N VAL A 147 3.01 -2.21 -6.40
CA VAL A 147 3.89 -1.04 -6.40
C VAL A 147 4.96 -1.14 -7.48
N THR A 148 5.51 -2.33 -7.74
CA THR A 148 6.46 -2.54 -8.85
C THR A 148 5.83 -2.25 -10.20
N ILE A 149 4.60 -2.75 -10.44
CA ILE A 149 3.85 -2.44 -11.66
C ILE A 149 3.57 -0.94 -11.74
N SER A 150 3.18 -0.31 -10.63
CA SER A 150 2.96 1.14 -10.59
C SER A 150 4.20 1.92 -11.00
N MET A 151 5.40 1.56 -10.52
CA MET A 151 6.64 2.24 -10.91
C MET A 151 6.87 2.14 -12.41
N MET A 152 6.74 0.95 -12.99
CA MET A 152 6.91 0.74 -14.44
C MET A 152 5.90 1.55 -15.25
N VAL A 153 4.62 1.51 -14.87
CA VAL A 153 3.54 2.21 -15.56
C VAL A 153 3.66 3.73 -15.41
N SER A 154 4.13 4.21 -14.26
CA SER A 154 4.34 5.65 -14.03
C SER A 154 5.51 6.17 -14.87
N ILE A 155 6.62 5.43 -14.95
CA ILE A 155 7.74 5.81 -15.82
C ILE A 155 7.31 5.80 -17.30
N ALA A 156 6.55 4.80 -17.73
CA ALA A 156 6.02 4.73 -19.08
C ALA A 156 5.04 5.89 -19.39
N GLY A 157 4.14 6.20 -18.46
CA GLY A 157 3.21 7.32 -18.57
C GLY A 157 3.93 8.68 -18.62
N GLY A 158 4.98 8.84 -17.82
CA GLY A 158 5.86 10.01 -17.87
C GLY A 158 6.60 10.14 -19.20
N TYR A 159 7.18 9.05 -19.70
CA TYR A 159 7.84 9.04 -21.01
C TYR A 159 6.89 9.45 -22.15
N LEU A 160 5.69 8.87 -22.19
CA LEU A 160 4.68 9.22 -23.19
C LEU A 160 4.29 10.71 -23.11
N ALA A 161 4.06 11.22 -21.90
CA ALA A 161 3.77 12.63 -21.67
C ALA A 161 4.91 13.55 -22.13
N ALA A 162 6.17 13.18 -21.83
CA ALA A 162 7.33 13.97 -22.20
C ALA A 162 7.46 14.14 -23.71
N VAL A 163 7.25 13.05 -24.46
CA VAL A 163 7.36 13.02 -25.92
C VAL A 163 6.14 13.68 -26.58
N MET A 164 4.92 13.40 -26.09
CA MET A 164 3.69 13.92 -26.70
C MET A 164 3.55 15.44 -26.57
N TRP A 165 4.08 16.02 -25.48
CA TRP A 165 4.01 17.46 -25.22
C TRP A 165 5.33 18.18 -25.49
N ASP A 166 6.28 17.54 -26.18
CA ASP A 166 7.57 18.11 -26.58
C ASP A 166 8.36 18.73 -25.41
N ILE A 167 8.26 18.09 -24.24
CA ILE A 167 8.92 18.55 -23.01
C ILE A 167 10.40 18.10 -23.02
N SER A 168 10.67 16.93 -23.59
CA SER A 168 12.02 16.37 -23.72
C SER A 168 12.08 15.41 -24.91
N THR A 169 13.26 15.31 -25.54
CA THR A 169 13.47 14.32 -26.59
C THR A 169 13.50 12.91 -26.00
N SER A 170 13.07 11.91 -26.78
CA SER A 170 13.11 10.50 -26.34
C SER A 170 14.52 10.07 -25.91
N ILE A 171 15.56 10.57 -26.59
CA ILE A 171 16.95 10.21 -26.32
C ILE A 171 17.39 10.77 -24.97
N ASP A 172 17.10 12.04 -24.69
CA ASP A 172 17.47 12.69 -23.44
C ASP A 172 16.75 12.05 -22.26
N PHE A 173 15.45 11.76 -22.41
CA PHE A 173 14.66 11.10 -21.37
C PHE A 173 15.21 9.72 -21.02
N ILE A 174 15.47 8.87 -22.02
CA ILE A 174 15.99 7.52 -21.80
C ILE A 174 17.41 7.57 -21.24
N SER A 175 18.23 8.53 -21.68
CA SER A 175 19.56 8.76 -21.11
C SER A 175 19.46 9.13 -19.62
N GLY A 176 18.50 9.98 -19.26
CA GLY A 176 18.18 10.34 -17.88
C GLY A 176 17.74 9.15 -17.02
N LEU A 177 16.90 8.27 -17.56
CA LEU A 177 16.45 7.06 -16.86
C LEU A 177 17.62 6.13 -16.50
N ASN A 178 18.64 6.04 -17.36
CA ASN A 178 19.81 5.19 -17.13
C ASN A 178 20.93 5.92 -16.37
N TYR A 179 20.84 7.24 -16.23
CA TYR A 179 21.87 8.03 -15.59
C TYR A 179 21.94 7.71 -14.10
N TRP A 180 23.11 7.27 -13.62
CA TRP A 180 23.39 7.00 -12.22
C TRP A 180 22.28 6.17 -11.53
N PHE A 181 21.87 5.06 -12.15
CA PHE A 181 20.86 4.18 -11.57
C PHE A 181 21.44 3.37 -10.41
N VAL A 182 20.82 3.45 -9.23
CA VAL A 182 21.20 2.67 -8.05
C VAL A 182 20.15 1.57 -7.82
N PRO A 183 20.47 0.29 -8.08
CA PRO A 183 19.50 -0.80 -7.95
C PRO A 183 18.86 -0.93 -6.56
N PHE A 184 19.55 -0.43 -5.53
CA PHE A 184 19.05 -0.41 -4.15
C PHE A 184 17.76 0.41 -3.99
N GLU A 185 17.51 1.42 -4.83
CA GLU A 185 16.30 2.24 -4.79
C GLU A 185 15.02 1.41 -5.02
N ILE A 186 15.08 0.42 -5.91
CA ILE A 186 13.96 -0.51 -6.15
C ILE A 186 13.74 -1.41 -4.93
N VAL A 187 14.81 -1.94 -4.35
CA VAL A 187 14.72 -2.78 -3.14
C VAL A 187 14.12 -1.98 -1.98
N TYR A 188 14.54 -0.73 -1.84
CA TYR A 188 13.97 0.22 -0.88
C TYR A 188 12.47 0.42 -1.10
N ALA A 189 12.04 0.71 -2.33
CA ALA A 189 10.63 0.88 -2.66
C ALA A 189 9.79 -0.36 -2.32
N ILE A 190 10.32 -1.56 -2.58
CA ILE A 190 9.69 -2.85 -2.27
C ILE A 190 9.58 -3.07 -0.75
N LEU A 191 10.65 -2.81 0.00
CA LEU A 191 10.65 -2.92 1.47
C LEU A 191 9.64 -1.96 2.10
N LYS A 192 9.60 -0.73 1.60
CA LYS A 192 8.64 0.32 2.01
C LYS A 192 7.20 -0.12 1.73
N ALA A 193 6.91 -0.63 0.53
CA ALA A 193 5.61 -1.17 0.17
C ALA A 193 5.19 -2.36 1.05
N THR A 194 6.14 -3.25 1.37
CA THR A 194 5.90 -4.39 2.27
C THR A 194 5.51 -3.92 3.67
N PHE A 195 6.22 -2.93 4.20
CA PHE A 195 5.91 -2.35 5.51
C PHE A 195 4.54 -1.64 5.53
N PHE A 196 4.23 -0.87 4.49
CA PHE A 196 2.93 -0.21 4.35
C PHE A 196 1.79 -1.21 4.25
N SER A 197 2.00 -2.31 3.53
CA SER A 197 1.04 -3.40 3.45
C SER A 197 0.71 -4.01 4.81
N PHE A 198 1.75 -4.26 5.62
CA PHE A 198 1.55 -4.73 6.99
C PHE A 198 0.71 -3.75 7.80
N LEU A 199 1.06 -2.45 7.79
CA LEU A 199 0.32 -1.42 8.53
C LEU A 199 -1.15 -1.34 8.08
N ILE A 200 -1.40 -1.32 6.78
CA ILE A 200 -2.76 -1.21 6.24
C ILE A 200 -3.59 -2.42 6.64
N THR A 201 -3.08 -3.63 6.42
CA THR A 201 -3.81 -4.86 6.71
C THR A 201 -4.06 -5.04 8.20
N SER A 202 -3.06 -4.77 9.05
CA SER A 202 -3.17 -4.94 10.51
C SER A 202 -4.08 -3.90 11.16
N VAL A 203 -3.95 -2.61 10.81
CA VAL A 203 -4.75 -1.53 11.39
C VAL A 203 -6.20 -1.64 10.93
N SER A 204 -6.42 -1.97 9.65
CA SER A 204 -7.77 -2.19 9.13
C SER A 204 -8.45 -3.40 9.76
N ALA A 205 -7.70 -4.50 9.95
CA ALA A 205 -8.22 -5.66 10.64
C ALA A 205 -8.57 -5.38 12.11
N PHE A 206 -7.74 -4.58 12.81
CA PHE A 206 -8.02 -4.17 14.19
C PHE A 206 -9.34 -3.41 14.32
N HIS A 207 -9.57 -2.42 13.46
CA HIS A 207 -10.82 -1.67 13.47
C HIS A 207 -12.02 -2.56 13.11
N GLY A 208 -11.88 -3.46 12.13
CA GLY A 208 -12.92 -4.44 11.81
C GLY A 208 -13.22 -5.40 12.97
N TYR A 209 -12.19 -5.94 13.62
CA TYR A 209 -12.31 -6.95 14.67
C TYR A 209 -13.02 -6.41 15.92
N TYR A 210 -12.79 -5.15 16.25
CA TYR A 210 -13.45 -4.47 17.37
C TYR A 210 -14.64 -3.59 16.95
N ALA A 211 -15.20 -3.84 15.76
CA ALA A 211 -16.46 -3.20 15.38
C ALA A 211 -17.60 -3.68 16.30
N SER A 212 -18.51 -2.78 16.66
CA SER A 212 -19.61 -3.06 17.59
C SER A 212 -20.86 -2.33 17.13
N GLY A 213 -22.03 -2.93 17.30
CA GLY A 213 -23.33 -2.34 16.93
C GLY A 213 -23.92 -3.00 15.69
N GLY A 214 -24.41 -2.20 14.75
CA GLY A 214 -25.11 -2.68 13.54
C GLY A 214 -24.33 -2.44 12.24
N ALA A 215 -25.01 -2.63 11.10
CA ALA A 215 -24.42 -2.41 9.77
C ALA A 215 -23.83 -1.00 9.57
N VAL A 216 -24.44 0.02 10.20
CA VAL A 216 -23.94 1.40 10.17
C VAL A 216 -22.57 1.52 10.85
N ASP A 217 -22.34 0.78 11.93
CA ASP A 217 -21.09 0.84 12.68
C ASP A 217 -19.96 0.07 11.99
N VAL A 218 -20.29 -0.93 11.17
CA VAL A 218 -19.34 -1.55 10.23
C VAL A 218 -18.81 -0.51 9.24
N GLY A 219 -19.69 0.31 8.67
CA GLY A 219 -19.31 1.43 7.80
C GLY A 219 -18.42 2.45 8.50
N LYS A 220 -18.79 2.88 9.72
CA LYS A 220 -17.95 3.80 10.53
C LYS A 220 -16.58 3.19 10.84
N SER A 221 -16.52 1.90 11.13
CA SER A 221 -15.27 1.22 11.41
C SER A 221 -14.36 1.16 10.19
N SER A 222 -14.93 0.91 9.01
CA SER A 222 -14.22 1.00 7.74
C SER A 222 -13.63 2.41 7.50
N THR A 223 -14.41 3.47 7.71
CA THR A 223 -13.88 4.84 7.58
C THR A 223 -12.75 5.11 8.56
N LYS A 224 -12.89 4.68 9.84
CA LYS A 224 -11.82 4.79 10.83
C LYS A 224 -10.56 4.04 10.38
N ALA A 225 -10.71 2.81 9.91
CA ALA A 225 -9.61 2.00 9.38
C ALA A 225 -8.82 2.77 8.31
N VAL A 226 -9.51 3.35 7.32
CA VAL A 226 -8.83 4.12 6.25
C VAL A 226 -8.05 5.32 6.83
N VAL A 227 -8.67 6.08 7.74
CA VAL A 227 -8.04 7.27 8.34
C VAL A 227 -6.82 6.88 9.16
N TYR A 228 -6.94 5.91 10.06
CA TYR A 228 -5.83 5.49 10.93
C TYR A 228 -4.71 4.80 10.14
N SER A 229 -5.05 3.96 9.16
CA SER A 229 -4.05 3.36 8.26
C SER A 229 -3.31 4.42 7.46
N SER A 230 -4.00 5.44 6.95
CA SER A 230 -3.37 6.54 6.21
C SER A 230 -2.43 7.38 7.10
N ILE A 231 -2.84 7.70 8.33
CA ILE A 231 -1.99 8.44 9.28
C ILE A 231 -0.75 7.61 9.64
N ALA A 232 -0.93 6.32 9.94
CA ALA A 232 0.19 5.42 10.27
C ALA A 232 1.16 5.28 9.09
N LEU A 233 0.63 5.17 7.88
CA LEU A 233 1.41 5.12 6.64
C LEU A 233 2.21 6.41 6.45
N LEU A 234 1.59 7.59 6.56
CA LEU A 234 2.28 8.88 6.37
C LEU A 234 3.37 9.13 7.41
N LEU A 235 3.10 8.81 8.68
CA LEU A 235 4.10 8.89 9.75
C LEU A 235 5.27 7.92 9.48
N SER A 236 4.94 6.68 9.10
CA SER A 236 5.94 5.69 8.74
C SER A 236 6.73 6.10 7.51
N ASN A 237 6.11 6.75 6.53
CA ASN A 237 6.76 7.24 5.32
C ASN A 237 7.88 8.21 5.70
N LEU A 238 7.55 9.21 6.51
CA LEU A 238 8.51 10.20 6.98
C LEU A 238 9.67 9.57 7.75
N ILE A 239 9.39 8.62 8.64
CA ILE A 239 10.44 7.95 9.44
C ILE A 239 11.34 7.11 8.54
N ILE A 240 10.77 6.26 7.68
CA ILE A 240 11.53 5.38 6.79
C ILE A 240 12.40 6.19 5.83
N THR A 241 11.82 7.23 5.22
CA THR A 241 12.53 8.12 4.31
C THR A 241 13.70 8.79 5.04
N LYS A 242 13.49 9.32 6.26
CA LYS A 242 14.57 9.97 7.00
C LYS A 242 15.70 9.02 7.41
N ILE A 243 15.39 7.77 7.76
CA ILE A 243 16.40 6.77 8.17
C ILE A 243 17.25 6.30 6.98
N ILE A 244 16.64 6.19 5.79
CA ILE A 244 17.30 5.57 4.64
C ILE A 244 18.00 6.59 3.75
N LEU A 245 17.41 7.78 3.56
CA LEU A 245 17.94 8.82 2.66
C LEU A 245 18.66 9.96 3.39
N GLY A 246 18.61 10.02 4.72
CA GLY A 246 19.10 11.17 5.48
C GLY A 246 19.88 10.84 6.74
#